data_AF-A0A2M9J1Z3-F1
#
_entry.id   AF-A0A2M9J1Z3-F1
#
_cell.length_a   1.000
_cell.length_b   1.000
_cell.length_c   1.000
_cell.angle_alpha   90.00
_cell.angle_beta   90.00
_cell.angle_gamma   90.00
#
_symmetry.space_group_name_H-M   'P 1'
#
loop_
_entity.id
_entity.type
_entity.pdbx_description
1 polymer ?
#
loop_
_entity_poly.entity_id
_entity_poly.type
_entity_poly.pdbx_seq_one_letter_code
_entity_poly.pdbx_strand_id
1 'polypeptide(L)'
;MSLPRTPIVDFTPWGFLSAPLDDLLTHLDVRVTDLATAEPDFYGGLRRRDWGLQVVVAAGLVGIERDLAVRGLLAYWFDVDTADWPMGLRFVEFDEAA
;
A
#
# COMPACT_ATOMS: atom_id res chain seq x y z
N MET A 1 -23.44 23.92 -10.14
CA MET A 1 -23.92 22.64 -9.57
C MET A 1 -22.69 21.84 -9.20
N SER A 2 -22.41 21.68 -7.90
CA SER A 2 -21.28 20.87 -7.46
C SER A 2 -21.66 19.39 -7.61
N LEU A 3 -20.84 18.62 -8.32
CA LEU A 3 -21.00 17.17 -8.38
C LEU A 3 -20.94 16.60 -6.96
N PRO A 4 -21.70 15.53 -6.65
CA PRO A 4 -21.54 14.83 -5.40
C PRO A 4 -20.08 14.38 -5.26
N ARG A 5 -19.47 14.64 -4.11
CA ARG A 5 -18.15 14.08 -3.76
C ARG A 5 -18.30 12.57 -3.79
N THR A 6 -17.72 11.93 -4.80
CA THR A 6 -17.59 10.46 -4.92
C THR A 6 -17.13 9.88 -3.58
N PRO A 7 -17.62 8.69 -3.17
CA PRO A 7 -17.18 8.05 -1.93
C PRO A 7 -15.66 7.99 -1.84
N ILE A 8 -15.24 8.08 -0.60
CA ILE A 8 -14.03 8.77 -0.17
C ILE A 8 -12.77 7.89 -0.37
N VAL A 9 -12.95 6.56 -0.42
CA VAL A 9 -12.11 5.53 -1.07
C VAL A 9 -13.04 4.34 -1.38
N ASP A 10 -12.86 3.68 -2.53
CA ASP A 10 -13.53 2.41 -2.83
C ASP A 10 -12.67 1.25 -2.31
N PHE A 11 -13.17 0.55 -1.28
CA PHE A 11 -12.47 -0.56 -0.61
C PHE A 11 -12.71 -1.92 -1.29
N THR A 12 -13.07 -1.93 -2.58
CA THR A 12 -13.06 -3.14 -3.40
C THR A 12 -11.68 -3.37 -4.05
N PRO A 13 -11.39 -4.59 -4.53
CA PRO A 13 -10.15 -4.84 -5.27
C PRO A 13 -9.99 -3.89 -6.49
N TRP A 14 -11.11 -3.61 -7.18
CA TRP A 14 -11.11 -2.67 -8.30
C TRP A 14 -10.88 -1.23 -7.86
N GLY A 15 -11.43 -0.80 -6.72
CA GLY A 15 -11.17 0.51 -6.14
C GLY A 15 -9.70 0.73 -5.85
N PHE A 16 -9.04 -0.24 -5.22
CA PHE A 16 -7.60 -0.22 -4.96
C PHE A 16 -6.73 -0.27 -6.21
N LEU A 17 -7.20 -0.83 -7.32
CA LEU A 17 -6.43 -0.90 -8.57
C LEU A 17 -6.64 0.31 -9.49
N SER A 18 -7.84 0.91 -9.46
CA SER A 18 -8.24 1.94 -10.42
C SER A 18 -8.04 3.37 -9.91
N ALA A 19 -7.98 3.59 -8.59
CA ALA A 19 -7.74 4.91 -8.02
C ALA A 19 -6.28 5.37 -8.22
N PRO A 20 -5.99 6.67 -8.44
CA PRO A 20 -4.63 7.18 -8.38
C PRO A 20 -3.98 6.87 -7.03
N LEU A 21 -2.74 6.36 -7.02
CA LEU A 21 -2.10 5.93 -5.77
C LEU A 21 -1.90 7.09 -4.80
N ASP A 22 -1.50 8.26 -5.30
CA ASP A 22 -1.30 9.46 -4.47
C ASP A 22 -2.59 9.90 -3.75
N ASP A 23 -3.74 9.72 -4.40
CA ASP A 23 -5.04 10.01 -3.81
C ASP A 23 -5.38 9.01 -2.70
N LEU A 24 -5.14 7.71 -2.93
CA LEU A 24 -5.30 6.67 -1.91
C LEU A 24 -4.41 6.95 -0.69
N LEU A 25 -3.13 7.27 -0.91
CA LEU A 25 -2.18 7.54 0.17
C LEU A 25 -2.57 8.76 0.99
N THR A 26 -2.98 9.84 0.31
CA THR A 26 -3.45 11.06 0.96
C THR A 26 -4.71 10.80 1.76
N HIS A 27 -5.65 10.03 1.21
CA HIS A 27 -6.92 9.76 1.86
C HIS A 27 -6.78 8.86 3.11
N LEU A 28 -5.90 7.86 3.02
CA LEU A 28 -5.68 6.87 4.07
C LEU A 28 -4.66 7.34 5.12
N ASP A 29 -4.13 8.56 4.99
CA ASP A 29 -3.03 9.11 5.80
C ASP A 29 -1.83 8.16 5.89
N VAL A 30 -1.44 7.65 4.71
CA VAL A 30 -0.35 6.67 4.56
C VAL A 30 0.88 7.36 4.00
N ARG A 31 2.04 7.05 4.58
CA ARG A 31 3.34 7.44 4.01
C ARG A 31 4.07 6.25 3.44
N VAL A 32 4.66 6.42 2.26
CA VAL A 32 5.50 5.41 1.62
C VAL A 32 6.96 5.78 1.79
N THR A 33 7.79 4.82 2.21
CA THR A 33 9.24 4.99 2.35
C THR A 33 9.99 3.81 1.78
N ASP A 34 11.22 4.07 1.33
CA ASP A 34 12.06 3.05 0.71
C ASP A 34 12.99 2.44 1.75
N LEU A 35 13.16 1.12 1.68
CA LEU A 35 14.09 0.37 2.50
C LEU A 35 15.11 -0.32 1.59
N ALA A 36 16.38 0.03 1.77
CA ALA A 36 17.46 -0.77 1.23
C ALA A 36 17.53 -2.09 2.01
N THR A 37 17.30 -3.21 1.31
CA THR A 37 17.34 -4.55 1.89
C THR A 37 18.23 -5.45 1.03
N ALA A 38 18.89 -6.41 1.66
CA ALA A 38 19.62 -7.47 0.98
C ALA A 38 18.73 -8.71 0.72
N GLU A 39 17.48 -8.70 1.18
CA GLU A 39 16.54 -9.80 0.98
C GLU A 39 15.98 -9.76 -0.45
N PRO A 40 16.30 -10.76 -1.29
CA PRO A 40 15.96 -10.74 -2.71
C PRO A 40 14.44 -10.83 -2.98
N ASP A 41 13.68 -11.36 -2.01
CA ASP A 41 12.23 -11.58 -2.14
C ASP A 41 11.39 -10.58 -1.31
N PHE A 42 12.03 -9.55 -0.75
CA PHE A 42 11.32 -8.51 -0.01
C PHE A 42 10.77 -7.46 -0.97
N TYR A 43 9.45 -7.38 -1.09
CA TYR A 43 8.78 -6.35 -1.89
C TYR A 43 8.33 -5.16 -1.03
N GLY A 44 7.98 -5.42 0.22
CA GLY A 44 7.59 -4.40 1.17
C GLY A 44 6.91 -4.96 2.42
N GLY A 45 6.51 -4.06 3.30
CA GLY A 45 5.76 -4.36 4.52
C GLY A 45 5.07 -3.13 5.07
N LEU A 46 4.31 -3.32 6.13
CA LEU A 46 3.55 -2.27 6.80
C LEU A 46 4.10 -2.04 8.20
N ARG A 47 4.06 -0.79 8.64
CA ARG A 47 4.39 -0.40 10.02
C ARG A 47 3.35 0.56 10.54
N ARG A 48 2.86 0.31 11.74
CA ARG A 48 2.06 1.29 12.46
C ARG A 48 2.98 2.29 13.15
N ARG A 49 2.60 3.56 13.15
CA ARG A 49 3.33 4.68 13.76
C ARG A 49 2.37 5.51 14.60
N ASP A 50 2.93 6.31 15.49
CA ASP A 50 2.21 7.33 16.27
C ASP A 50 1.38 8.29 15.39
N TRP A 51 1.87 8.61 14.19
CA TRP A 51 1.19 9.48 13.23
C TRP A 51 0.30 8.75 12.20
N GLY A 52 0.25 7.42 12.17
CA GLY A 52 -0.58 6.70 11.19
C GLY A 52 0.06 5.42 10.64
N LEU A 53 -0.18 5.13 9.36
CA LEU A 53 0.29 3.93 8.69
C LEU A 53 1.47 4.23 7.76
N GLN A 54 2.54 3.46 7.86
CA GLN A 54 3.70 3.53 7.00
C GLN A 54 3.76 2.29 6.11
N VAL A 55 3.83 2.49 4.79
CA VAL A 55 4.21 1.46 3.83
C VAL A 55 5.71 1.56 3.60
N VAL A 56 6.40 0.44 3.78
CA VAL A 56 7.84 0.32 3.51
C VAL A 56 8.00 -0.55 2.27
N VAL A 57 8.60 -0.03 1.21
CA VAL A 57 8.85 -0.77 -0.04
C VAL A 57 10.33 -1.00 -0.25
N ALA A 58 10.71 -2.05 -0.98
CA ALA A 58 12.10 -2.25 -1.35
C ALA A 58 12.61 -1.09 -2.22
N ALA A 59 13.82 -0.62 -1.92
CA ALA A 59 14.50 0.36 -2.75
C ALA A 59 14.84 -0.25 -4.12
N GLY A 60 14.67 0.52 -5.19
CA GLY A 60 15.03 0.10 -6.55
C GLY A 60 13.93 -0.61 -7.35
N LEU A 61 12.74 -0.82 -6.77
CA LEU A 61 11.56 -1.24 -7.53
C LEU A 61 11.21 -0.19 -8.60
N VAL A 62 10.89 -0.65 -9.81
CA VAL A 62 10.44 0.28 -10.86
C VAL A 62 9.02 0.76 -10.58
N GLY A 63 8.61 1.89 -11.17
CA GLY A 63 7.36 2.59 -10.80
C GLY A 63 6.12 1.71 -10.70
N ILE A 64 5.93 0.78 -11.64
CA ILE A 64 4.78 -0.14 -11.63
C ILE A 64 4.88 -1.22 -10.54
N GLU A 65 6.07 -1.76 -10.28
CA GLU A 65 6.29 -2.76 -9.23
C GLU A 65 6.08 -2.14 -7.85
N ARG A 66 6.58 -0.92 -7.66
CA ARG A 66 6.37 -0.13 -6.45
C ARG A 66 4.89 0.14 -6.24
N ASP A 67 4.19 0.60 -7.27
CA ASP A 67 2.77 0.94 -7.20
C ASP A 67 1.92 -0.29 -6.82
N LEU A 68 2.15 -1.43 -7.46
CA LEU A 68 1.48 -2.69 -7.15
C LEU A 68 1.81 -3.19 -5.73
N ALA A 69 3.07 -3.09 -5.29
CA ALA A 69 3.47 -3.46 -3.93
C ALA A 69 2.74 -2.61 -2.88
N VAL A 70 2.70 -1.28 -3.06
CA VAL A 70 1.98 -0.39 -2.13
C VAL A 70 0.49 -0.71 -2.10
N ARG A 71 -0.14 -0.84 -3.27
CA ARG A 71 -1.58 -1.16 -3.36
C ARG A 71 -1.91 -2.47 -2.68
N GLY A 72 -1.08 -3.50 -2.87
CA GLY A 72 -1.35 -4.81 -2.31
C GLY A 72 -1.13 -4.87 -0.80
N LEU A 73 -0.16 -4.12 -0.29
CA LEU A 73 0.00 -3.93 1.16
C LEU A 73 -1.22 -3.21 1.75
N LEU A 74 -1.70 -2.14 1.11
CA LEU A 74 -2.90 -1.45 1.59
C LEU A 74 -4.16 -2.32 1.49
N ALA A 75 -4.36 -3.02 0.39
CA ALA A 75 -5.48 -3.94 0.22
C ALA A 75 -5.50 -5.01 1.33
N TYR A 76 -4.33 -5.61 1.62
CA TYR A 76 -4.19 -6.54 2.74
C TYR A 76 -4.55 -5.90 4.10
N TRP A 77 -4.05 -4.68 4.37
CA TRP A 77 -4.34 -3.98 5.63
C TRP A 77 -5.83 -3.71 5.84
N PHE A 78 -6.56 -3.43 4.76
CA PHE A 78 -7.99 -3.15 4.79
C PHE A 78 -8.86 -4.38 4.53
N ASP A 79 -8.30 -5.59 4.64
CA ASP A 79 -9.02 -6.88 4.47
C ASP A 79 -9.72 -7.00 3.10
N VAL A 80 -9.08 -6.46 2.06
CA VAL A 80 -9.53 -6.57 0.67
C VAL A 80 -8.98 -7.86 0.08
N ASP A 81 -9.84 -8.66 -0.54
CA ASP A 81 -9.44 -9.90 -1.19
C ASP A 81 -8.51 -9.63 -2.39
N THR A 82 -7.28 -10.12 -2.31
CA THR A 82 -6.25 -10.00 -3.35
C THR A 82 -5.82 -11.35 -3.91
N ALA A 83 -6.62 -12.42 -3.77
CA ALA A 83 -6.24 -13.77 -4.21
C ALA A 83 -5.85 -13.85 -5.71
N ASP A 84 -6.47 -13.01 -6.55
CA ASP A 84 -6.24 -12.98 -8.00
C ASP A 84 -5.16 -11.97 -8.45
N TRP A 85 -4.43 -11.35 -7.52
CA TRP A 85 -3.45 -10.32 -7.88
C TRP A 85 -2.16 -10.93 -8.44
N PRO A 86 -1.49 -10.26 -9.40
CA PRO A 86 -0.38 -10.83 -10.16
C PRO A 86 0.92 -11.07 -9.36
N MET A 87 0.95 -10.71 -8.07
CA MET A 87 2.15 -10.76 -7.23
C MET A 87 1.87 -11.48 -5.91
N GLY A 88 2.68 -12.48 -5.59
CA GLY A 88 2.68 -13.12 -4.27
C GLY A 88 3.32 -12.18 -3.25
N LEU A 89 2.50 -11.41 -2.54
CA LEU A 89 2.98 -10.45 -1.55
C LEU A 89 3.27 -11.18 -0.24
N ARG A 90 4.51 -11.10 0.23
CA ARG A 90 4.90 -11.58 1.55
C ARG A 90 4.83 -10.41 2.53
N PHE A 91 3.89 -10.50 3.46
CA PHE A 91 3.62 -9.46 4.44
C PHE A 91 4.54 -9.62 5.65
N VAL A 92 5.28 -8.56 5.99
CA VAL A 92 6.01 -8.47 7.24
C VAL A 92 5.47 -7.25 7.97
N GLU A 93 4.75 -7.51 9.06
CA GLU A 93 4.41 -6.47 10.03
C GLU A 93 5.65 -6.22 10.88
N PHE A 94 6.12 -4.97 10.90
CA PHE A 94 7.22 -4.60 11.79
C PHE A 94 6.61 -4.02 13.07
N ASP A 95 6.84 -4.69 14.20
CA ASP A 95 6.60 -4.10 15.50
C ASP A 95 7.50 -2.87 15.70
N GLU A 96 6.97 -1.85 16.37
CA GLU A 96 7.76 -0.69 16.79
C GLU A 96 8.96 -1.16 17.61
N ALA A 97 10.17 -1.04 17.04
CA ALA A 97 11.36 -0.93 17.86
C ALA A 97 11.28 0.43 18.56
N ALA A 98 10.95 0.38 19.85
CA ALA A 98 10.97 1.49 20.80
C ALA A 98 12.32 2.22 20.84
#